data_AF-A0A2V4WJX0-F1
#
_entry.id   AF-A0A2V4WJX0-F1
#
_cell.length_a   1.000
_cell.length_b   1.000
_cell.length_c   1.000
_cell.angle_alpha   90.00
_cell.angle_beta   90.00
_cell.angle_gamma   90.00
#
_symmetry.space_group_name_H-M   'P 1'
#
loop_
_entity.id
_entity.type
_entity.pdbx_description
1 polymer ?
#
loop_
_entity_poly.entity_id
_entity_poly.type
_entity_poly.pdbx_seq_one_letter_code
_entity_poly.pdbx_strand_id
1 'polypeptide(L)'
;MQKLDAYHYFEKRMGPFRNLSSLSVAEAEATSAQIRQAGQTFASQRSADYMTIRRSLEQMAYEKFTAASSMESDRSGGARALYRGTDLG
;
A
#
# COMPACT_ATOMS: atom_id res chain seq x y z
N MET A 1 9.38 -5.62 7.54
CA MET A 1 8.33 -4.79 6.90
C MET A 1 7.37 -5.74 6.21
N GLN A 2 6.07 -5.73 6.55
CA GLN A 2 5.08 -6.63 5.93
C GLN A 2 4.97 -6.32 4.42
N LYS A 3 4.99 -7.34 3.57
CA LYS A 3 4.88 -7.18 2.11
C LYS A 3 3.40 -7.06 1.75
N LEU A 4 2.94 -5.84 1.49
CA LEU A 4 1.56 -5.57 1.09
C LEU A 4 1.39 -5.71 -0.42
N ASP A 5 0.45 -6.57 -0.83
CA ASP A 5 0.12 -6.81 -2.23
C ASP A 5 -0.97 -5.83 -2.68
N ALA A 6 -0.57 -4.58 -2.91
CA ALA A 6 -1.49 -3.55 -3.35
C ALA A 6 -1.64 -3.56 -4.88
N TYR A 7 -2.86 -3.82 -5.35
CA TYR A 7 -3.24 -3.73 -6.76
C TYR A 7 -3.93 -2.39 -7.02
N HIS A 8 -3.64 -1.74 -8.14
CA HIS A 8 -4.06 -0.36 -8.36
C HIS A 8 -5.21 -0.20 -9.35
N TYR A 9 -5.33 -1.09 -10.33
CA TYR A 9 -6.49 -1.20 -11.21
C TYR A 9 -6.44 -2.54 -11.95
N PHE A 10 -7.57 -2.91 -12.56
CA PHE A 10 -7.72 -4.12 -13.36
C PHE A 10 -7.89 -3.76 -14.84
N GLU A 11 -7.06 -4.32 -15.71
CA GLU A 11 -7.24 -4.23 -17.16
C GLU A 11 -7.82 -5.54 -17.71
N LYS A 12 -8.92 -5.47 -18.46
CA LYS A 12 -9.66 -6.66 -18.93
C LYS A 12 -8.79 -7.71 -19.64
N ARG A 13 -7.76 -7.27 -20.38
CA ARG A 13 -6.87 -8.17 -21.13
C ARG A 13 -5.64 -8.63 -20.34
N MET A 14 -5.21 -7.86 -19.34
CA MET A 14 -3.93 -8.04 -18.66
C MET A 14 -4.06 -8.43 -17.18
N GLY A 15 -5.25 -8.30 -16.61
CA GLY A 15 -5.52 -8.59 -15.22
C GLY A 15 -5.19 -7.44 -14.27
N PRO A 16 -5.09 -7.71 -12.96
CA PRO A 16 -4.81 -6.69 -11.96
C PRO A 16 -3.34 -6.26 -12.01
N PHE A 17 -3.10 -4.96 -12.02
CA PHE A 17 -1.75 -4.41 -11.92
C PHE A 17 -1.30 -4.29 -10.47
N ARG A 18 -0.27 -5.04 -10.08
CA ARG A 18 0.38 -4.92 -8.76
C ARG A 18 1.26 -3.68 -8.74
N ASN A 19 1.20 -2.88 -7.66
CA ASN A 19 2.11 -1.75 -7.50
C ASN A 19 3.57 -2.23 -7.48
N LEU A 20 4.49 -1.33 -7.87
CA LEU A 20 5.93 -1.62 -7.86
C LEU A 20 6.62 -1.08 -6.61
N SER A 21 5.89 -0.47 -5.66
CA SER A 21 6.52 0.17 -4.50
C SER A 21 7.03 -0.85 -3.48
N SER A 22 6.60 -2.10 -3.58
CA SER A 22 7.18 -3.23 -2.84
C SER A 22 8.54 -3.70 -3.38
N LEU A 23 8.95 -3.28 -4.58
CA LEU A 23 10.26 -3.58 -5.16
C LEU A 23 11.33 -2.61 -4.64
N SER A 24 12.61 -2.92 -4.84
CA SER A 24 13.68 -1.91 -4.68
C SER A 24 13.53 -0.78 -5.71
N VAL A 25 14.24 0.34 -5.51
CA VAL A 25 14.21 1.46 -6.46
C VAL A 25 14.67 1.00 -7.85
N ALA A 26 15.80 0.30 -7.94
CA ALA A 26 16.36 -0.17 -9.19
C ALA A 26 15.41 -1.16 -9.92
N GLU A 27 14.83 -2.12 -9.21
CA GLU A 27 13.87 -3.08 -9.79
C GLU A 27 12.58 -2.38 -10.26
N ALA A 28 12.08 -1.43 -9.47
CA ALA A 28 10.89 -0.65 -9.83
C ALA A 28 11.16 0.21 -11.07
N GLU A 29 12.32 0.86 -11.16
CA GLU A 29 12.73 1.66 -12.33
C GLU A 29 12.88 0.79 -13.59
N ALA A 30 13.59 -0.32 -13.48
CA ALA A 30 13.78 -1.26 -14.60
C ALA A 30 12.44 -1.80 -15.11
N THR A 31 11.57 -2.25 -14.20
CA THR A 31 10.24 -2.77 -14.55
C THR A 31 9.36 -1.68 -15.16
N SER A 32 9.37 -0.47 -14.58
CA SER A 32 8.61 0.68 -15.07
C SER A 32 9.09 1.12 -16.46
N ALA A 33 10.40 1.08 -16.73
CA ALA A 33 10.96 1.35 -18.04
C ALA A 33 10.50 0.34 -19.10
N GLN A 34 10.52 -0.96 -18.77
CA GLN A 34 10.02 -2.02 -19.67
C GLN A 34 8.51 -1.84 -19.97
N ILE A 35 7.70 -1.53 -18.96
CA ILE A 35 6.26 -1.29 -19.14
C ILE A 35 6.02 -0.08 -20.06
N ARG A 36 6.75 1.02 -19.86
CA ARG A 36 6.68 2.20 -20.75
C ARG A 36 7.06 1.84 -22.19
N GLN A 37 8.17 1.14 -22.37
CA GLN A 37 8.66 0.73 -23.69
C GLN A 37 7.68 -0.19 -24.41
N ALA A 38 7.03 -1.10 -23.70
CA ALA A 38 6.05 -2.01 -24.29
C ALA A 38 4.82 -1.27 -24.84
N GLY A 39 4.34 -0.22 -24.15
CA GLY A 39 3.22 0.60 -24.63
C GLY A 39 1.85 -0.13 -24.62
N GLN A 40 1.74 -1.28 -23.95
CA GLN A 40 0.60 -2.19 -24.08
C GLN A 40 -0.52 -1.98 -23.04
N THR A 41 -0.22 -1.27 -21.95
CA THR A 41 -1.09 -1.15 -20.78
C THR A 41 -1.28 0.32 -20.41
N PHE A 42 -2.29 0.62 -19.59
CA PHE A 42 -2.43 1.98 -19.05
C PHE A 42 -1.21 2.38 -18.20
N ALA A 43 -0.51 1.42 -17.59
CA ALA A 43 0.71 1.66 -16.82
C ALA A 43 1.84 2.22 -17.68
N SER A 44 1.85 1.97 -18.99
CA SER A 44 2.90 2.46 -19.90
C SER A 44 2.84 3.97 -20.13
N GLN A 45 1.71 4.61 -19.82
CA GLN A 45 1.53 6.06 -19.98
C GLN A 45 2.01 6.85 -18.77
N ARG A 46 2.48 6.18 -17.72
CA ARG A 46 3.00 6.84 -16.51
C ARG A 46 4.31 7.54 -16.81
N SER A 47 4.47 8.72 -16.23
CA SER A 47 5.71 9.49 -16.27
C SER A 47 6.87 8.75 -15.60
N ALA A 48 8.11 9.17 -15.92
CA ALA A 48 9.31 8.57 -15.36
C ALA A 48 9.42 8.73 -13.83
N ASP A 49 8.85 9.80 -13.28
CA ASP A 49 8.83 10.12 -11.85
C ASP A 49 7.68 9.44 -11.07
N TYR A 50 6.83 8.65 -11.74
CA TYR A 50 5.65 8.02 -11.14
C TYR A 50 5.99 7.25 -9.85
N MET A 51 7.09 6.49 -9.84
CA MET A 51 7.46 5.68 -8.68
C MET A 51 7.88 6.53 -7.48
N THR A 52 8.55 7.65 -7.73
CA THR A 52 8.93 8.62 -6.69
C THR A 52 7.69 9.25 -6.07
N ILE A 53 6.77 9.74 -6.91
CA ILE A 53 5.50 10.32 -6.46
C ILE A 53 4.69 9.27 -5.68
N ARG A 54 4.59 8.05 -6.20
CA ARG A 54 3.81 6.97 -5.61
C ARG A 54 4.29 6.60 -4.19
N ARG A 55 5.60 6.47 -3.99
CA ARG A 55 6.17 6.16 -2.67
C ARG A 55 5.91 7.29 -1.67
N SER A 56 6.04 8.54 -2.09
CA SER A 56 5.75 9.70 -1.24
C SER A 56 4.28 9.72 -0.80
N LEU A 57 3.35 9.46 -1.73
CA LEU A 57 1.91 9.36 -1.42
C LEU A 57 1.61 8.20 -0.46
N GLU A 58 2.21 7.03 -0.66
CA GLU A 58 2.04 5.88 0.23
C GLU A 58 2.57 6.16 1.63
N GLN A 59 3.72 6.83 1.75
CA GLN A 59 4.29 7.23 3.03
C GLN A 59 3.38 8.23 3.76
N MET A 60 2.91 9.27 3.08
CA MET A 60 1.96 10.23 3.67
C MET A 60 0.64 9.56 4.09
N ALA A 61 0.14 8.60 3.30
CA ALA A 61 -1.05 7.84 3.65
C ALA A 61 -0.83 6.98 4.91
N TYR A 62 0.31 6.30 5.00
CA TYR A 62 0.70 5.53 6.17
C TYR A 62 0.80 6.41 7.42
N GLU A 63 1.51 7.54 7.33
CA GLU A 63 1.65 8.49 8.44
C GLU A 63 0.30 8.99 8.96
N LYS A 64 -0.59 9.40 8.06
CA LYS A 64 -1.96 9.83 8.40
C LYS A 64 -2.76 8.71 9.07
N PHE A 65 -2.66 7.49 8.55
CA PHE A 65 -3.35 6.33 9.11
C PHE A 65 -2.83 5.98 10.50
N THR A 66 -1.51 5.97 10.69
CA THR A 66 -0.90 5.71 12.01
C THR A 66 -1.22 6.78 13.03
N ALA A 67 -1.19 8.06 12.63
CA ALA A 67 -1.53 9.18 13.51
C ALA A 67 -3.00 9.13 13.96
N ALA A 68 -3.92 8.81 13.04
CA ALA A 68 -5.33 8.61 13.38
C ALA A 68 -5.53 7.40 14.31
N SER A 69 -4.83 6.29 14.06
CA SER A 69 -4.91 5.09 14.91
C SER A 69 -4.35 5.33 16.31
N SER A 70 -3.28 6.14 16.46
CA SER A 70 -2.76 6.52 17.78
C SER A 70 -3.73 7.44 18.53
N MET A 71 -4.40 8.36 17.82
CA MET A 71 -5.40 9.23 18.43
C MET A 71 -6.65 8.45 18.89
N GLU A 72 -7.02 7.37 18.21
CA GLU A 72 -8.11 6.48 18.64
C GLU A 72 -7.73 5.65 19.90
N SER A 73 -6.46 5.25 20.02
CA SER A 73 -5.98 4.55 21.22
C SER A 73 -5.90 5.49 22.43
N ASP A 74 -5.56 6.76 22.23
CA ASP A 74 -5.57 7.77 23.30
C ASP A 74 -6.98 8.20 23.72
N ARG A 75 -7.96 8.19 22.80
CA ARG A 75 -9.38 8.47 23.12
C ARG A 75 -10.13 7.30 23.75
N SER A 76 -9.61 6.07 23.63
CA SER A 76 -10.22 4.86 24.21
C SER A 76 -9.70 4.51 25.61
N GLY A 77 -9.10 5.48 26.31
CA GLY A 77 -8.82 5.43 27.76
C GLY A 77 -10.09 5.34 28.62
N GLY A 78 -10.82 4.22 28.52
CA GLY A 78 -12.10 4.03 29.19
C GLY A 78 -12.85 2.75 28.85
N ALA A 79 -12.18 1.64 28.50
CA ALA A 79 -12.85 0.33 28.44
C ALA A 79 -11.87 -0.84 28.65
N ARG A 80 -11.26 -0.90 29.83
CA ARG A 80 -10.50 -2.08 30.27
C ARG A 80 -11.26 -2.83 31.38
N ALA A 81 -12.35 -3.48 30.99
CA ALA A 81 -13.12 -4.48 31.74
C ALA A 81 -14.06 -5.10 30.69
N LEU A 82 -14.08 -6.39 30.32
CA LEU A 82 -13.89 -7.64 31.04
C LEU A 82 -13.51 -8.70 29.99
N TYR A 83 -12.36 -9.35 30.14
CA TYR A 83 -12.21 -10.73 29.68
C TYR A 83 -11.49 -11.48 30.80
N ARG A 84 -12.27 -11.85 31.82
CA ARG A 84 -11.82 -12.71 32.90
C ARG A 84 -12.68 -13.97 32.85
N GLY A 85 -12.04 -15.10 32.55
CA GLY A 85 -12.45 -16.42 33.00
C GLY A 85 -13.57 -17.07 32.22
N THR A 86 -13.19 -17.91 31.26
CA THR A 86 -13.83 -19.22 31.10
C THR A 86 -13.64 -20.00 32.40
N ASP A 87 -14.70 -20.20 33.19
CA ASP A 87 -14.91 -21.44 33.93
C ASP A 87 -16.35 -21.60 34.43
N LEU A 88 -16.72 -22.87 34.65
CA LEU A 88 -17.97 -23.44 35.16
C LEU A 88 -19.08 -23.56 34.11
N GLY A 89 -19.67 -24.72 33.85
CA GLY A 89 -19.75 -25.97 34.62
C GLY A 89 -21.17 -26.49 34.50
#